data_AF-A0A258SKR4-F1
#
_entry.id   AF-A0A258SKR4-F1
#
_cell.length_a   1.000
_cell.length_b   1.000
_cell.length_c   1.000
_cell.angle_alpha   90.00
_cell.angle_beta   90.00
_cell.angle_gamma   90.00
#
_symmetry.space_group_name_H-M   'P 1'
#
loop_
_entity.id
_entity.type
_entity.pdbx_description
1 polymer ?
#
loop_
_entity_poly.entity_id
_entity_poly.type
_entity_poly.pdbx_seq_one_letter_code
_entity_poly.pdbx_strand_id
1 'polypeptide(L)' 'LASSFKSDVFMARNGRRINAKSIMGVMMLAAAKGSTVTLETDGEDEQEAIDALAGLITSGFGEDVS' A
#
# COMPACT_ATOMS: atom_id res chain seq x y z
N LEU A 1 -4.10 6.15 6.01
CA LEU A 1 -2.71 6.39 5.58
C LEU A 1 -2.66 6.71 4.08
N ALA A 2 -2.91 5.78 3.16
CA ALA A 2 -2.91 6.12 1.73
C ALA A 2 -3.87 7.26 1.35
N SER A 3 -5.06 7.32 1.98
CA SER A 3 -6.07 8.36 1.75
C SER A 3 -5.72 9.75 2.29
N SER A 4 -4.64 9.89 3.08
CA SER A 4 -4.21 11.20 3.59
C SER A 4 -3.22 11.92 2.67
N PHE A 5 -2.73 11.24 1.63
CA PHE A 5 -1.87 11.84 0.62
C PHE A 5 -2.70 12.39 -0.55
N LYS A 6 -2.24 13.50 -1.12
CA LYS A 6 -2.82 14.08 -2.34
C LYS A 6 -2.58 13.17 -3.54
N SER A 7 -1.40 12.57 -3.61
CA SER A 7 -0.97 11.64 -4.65
C SER A 7 -1.94 10.51 -4.82
N ASP A 8 -2.13 10.06 -6.05
CA ASP A 8 -2.79 8.80 -6.29
C ASP A 8 -1.88 7.65 -5.92
N VAL A 9 -2.47 6.64 -5.28
CA VAL A 9 -1.74 5.50 -4.75
C VAL A 9 -2.39 4.24 -5.30
N PHE A 10 -1.60 3.43 -5.99
CA PHE A 10 -2.04 2.16 -6.55
C PHE A 10 -1.16 1.02 -6.04
N MET A 11 -1.78 -0.15 -5.90
CA MET A 11 -1.09 -1.38 -5.58
C MET A 11 -1.43 -2.43 -6.63
N ALA A 12 -0.41 -3.12 -7.13
CA ALA A 12 -0.56 -4.15 -8.15
C ALA A 12 0.06 -5.49 -7.72
N ARG A 13 -0.62 -6.58 -8.06
CA ARG A 13 -0.15 -7.96 -7.84
C ARG A 13 -0.85 -8.91 -8.81
N ASN A 14 -0.11 -9.86 -9.39
CA ASN A 14 -0.65 -10.90 -10.28
C ASN A 14 -1.54 -10.32 -11.41
N GLY A 15 -1.15 -9.19 -11.99
CA GLY A 15 -1.92 -8.51 -13.05
C GLY A 15 -3.18 -7.77 -12.58
N ARG A 16 -3.48 -7.75 -11.28
CA ARG A 16 -4.57 -6.96 -10.69
C ARG A 16 -4.01 -5.69 -10.07
N ARG A 17 -4.53 -4.54 -10.48
CA ARG A 17 -4.20 -3.21 -9.93
C ARG A 17 -5.41 -2.65 -9.20
N ILE A 18 -5.20 -2.09 -8.02
CA ILE A 18 -6.25 -1.51 -7.16
C ILE A 18 -5.83 -0.13 -6.68
N ASN A 19 -6.82 0.72 -6.38
CA ASN A 19 -6.57 1.98 -5.68
C ASN A 19 -6.32 1.68 -4.20
N ALA A 20 -5.14 2.04 -3.71
CA ALA A 20 -4.71 1.78 -2.35
C ALA A 20 -5.26 2.79 -1.32
N LYS A 21 -5.93 3.87 -1.75
CA LYS A 21 -6.65 4.80 -0.86
C LYS A 21 -7.85 4.12 -0.19
N SER A 22 -8.38 3.04 -0.76
CA SER A 22 -9.43 2.22 -0.13
C SER A 22 -8.83 1.05 0.64
N ILE A 23 -8.91 1.12 1.98
CA ILE A 23 -8.36 0.11 2.92
C ILE A 23 -8.81 -1.33 2.61
N MET A 24 -10.05 -1.50 2.11
CA MET A 24 -10.61 -2.81 1.76
C MET A 24 -9.83 -3.53 0.64
N GLY A 25 -9.30 -2.79 -0.33
CA GLY A 25 -8.53 -3.37 -1.43
C GLY A 25 -7.14 -3.82 -0.98
N VAL A 26 -6.48 -2.99 -0.16
CA VAL A 26 -5.11 -3.22 0.30
C VAL A 26 -5.02 -4.49 1.12
N MET A 27 -5.94 -4.70 2.08
CA MET A 27 -5.92 -5.91 2.90
C MET A 27 -6.16 -7.18 2.07
N MET A 28 -7.08 -7.17 1.10
CA MET A 28 -7.29 -8.33 0.22
C MET A 28 -6.07 -8.68 -0.64
N LEU A 29 -5.31 -7.68 -1.09
CA LEU A 29 -4.15 -7.92 -1.95
C LEU A 29 -2.91 -8.33 -1.16
N ALA A 30 -2.77 -7.82 0.07
CA ALA A 30 -1.62 -8.00 0.94
C ALA A 30 -1.78 -9.14 1.99
N ALA A 31 -2.96 -9.76 2.10
CA ALA A 31 -3.27 -10.83 3.06
C ALA A 31 -2.42 -12.11 2.97
N ALA A 32 -1.52 -12.23 2.00
CA ALA A 32 -0.64 -13.40 1.90
C ALA A 32 0.80 -13.02 2.26
N LYS A 33 1.21 -13.41 3.46
CA LYS A 33 2.61 -13.31 3.93
C LYS A 33 3.56 -13.95 2.90
N GLY A 34 4.62 -13.22 2.52
CA GLY A 34 5.56 -13.65 1.47
C GLY A 34 5.16 -13.25 0.04
N SER A 35 4.11 -12.45 -0.12
CA SER A 35 3.72 -11.94 -1.45
C SER A 35 4.49 -10.70 -1.85
N THR A 36 4.94 -10.65 -3.10
CA THR A 36 5.43 -9.42 -3.72
C THR A 36 4.26 -8.60 -4.26
N VAL A 37 4.23 -7.32 -3.92
CA VAL A 37 3.31 -6.32 -4.47
C VAL A 37 4.13 -5.18 -5.08
N THR A 38 3.59 -4.54 -6.09
CA THR A 38 4.12 -3.29 -6.64
C THR A 38 3.30 -2.14 -6.09
N LEU A 39 3.97 -1.12 -5.56
CA LEU A 39 3.34 0.13 -5.13
C LEU A 39 3.69 1.21 -6.15
N GLU A 40 2.68 1.97 -6.57
CA GLU A 40 2.83 3.11 -7.48
C GLU A 40 2.20 4.32 -6.82
N THR A 41 2.94 5.42 -6.76
CA THR A 41 2.43 6.73 -6.33
C THR A 41 2.69 7.75 -7.43
N ASP A 42 1.76 8.68 -7.60
CA ASP A 42 1.87 9.77 -8.58
C ASP A 42 1.23 11.03 -7.99
N GLY A 43 2.03 12.08 -7.80
CA GLY A 43 1.57 13.37 -7.31
C GLY A 43 2.60 14.14 -6.47
N GLU A 44 2.17 15.28 -5.94
CA GLU A 44 3.04 16.25 -5.25
C GLU A 44 3.73 15.69 -3.99
N ASP A 45 3.11 14.70 -3.35
CA ASP A 45 3.60 14.03 -2.13
C ASP A 45 3.90 12.54 -2.37
N GLU A 46 4.25 12.18 -3.62
CA GLU A 46 4.42 10.77 -4.04
C GLU A 46 5.49 10.03 -3.25
N GLN A 47 6.60 10.71 -2.93
CA GLN A 47 7.73 10.15 -2.21
C GLN A 47 7.37 9.88 -0.74
N GLU A 48 6.72 10.85 -0.09
CA GLU A 48 6.25 10.71 1.29
C GLU A 48 5.20 9.60 1.40
N ALA A 49 4.32 9.48 0.39
CA ALA A 49 3.34 8.42 0.31
C ALA A 49 3.99 7.04 0.17
N ILE A 50 4.98 6.89 -0.72
CA ILE A 50 5.73 5.64 -0.90
C ILE A 50 6.43 5.23 0.40
N ASP A 51 7.13 6.16 1.06
CA ASP A 51 7.94 5.85 2.24
C ASP A 51 7.05 5.41 3.42
N ALA A 52 5.95 6.12 3.65
CA ALA A 52 5.01 5.79 4.71
C ALA A 52 4.31 4.44 4.46
N LEU A 53 3.91 4.16 3.22
CA LEU A 53 3.23 2.91 2.87
C LEU A 53 4.17 1.71 2.87
N ALA A 54 5.41 1.86 2.39
CA ALA A 54 6.43 0.84 2.48
C ALA A 54 6.74 0.49 3.94
N GLY A 55 6.83 1.50 4.81
CA GLY A 55 6.97 1.32 6.26
C GLY A 55 5.81 0.51 6.86
N LEU A 56 4.56 0.88 6.52
CA LEU A 56 3.37 0.16 7.00
C LEU A 56 3.32 -1.30 6.52
N ILE A 57 3.68 -1.58 5.27
CA ILE A 57 3.70 -2.95 4.73
C ILE A 57 4.77 -3.78 5.44
N THR A 58 5.95 -3.18 5.65
CA THR A 58 7.08 -3.84 6.34
C THR A 58 6.77 -4.12 7.81
N SER A 59 5.98 -3.26 8.46
CA SER A 59 5.50 -3.48 9.83
C SER A 59 4.28 -4.39 9.94
N GLY A 60 3.83 -5.01 8.84
CA GLY A 60 2.68 -5.93 8.84
C GLY A 60 1.35 -5.22 9.08
N PHE A 61 1.17 -4.01 8.56
CA PHE A 61 -0.04 -3.19 8.72
C PHE A 61 -0.40 -2.84 10.18
N GLY A 62 0.56 -2.97 11.10
CA GLY A 62 0.32 -2.77 12.53
C GLY A 62 -0.37 -3.97 13.21
N GLU A 63 -0.41 -5.13 12.55
CA GLU A 63 -0.67 -6.40 13.23
C GLU A 63 0.56 -6.69 14.11
N ASP A 64 0.42 -6.47 15.42
CA ASP A 64 1.42 -6.84 16.42
C ASP A 64 1.76 -8.31 16.21
N VAL A 65 2.98 -8.60 15.75
CA VAL A 65 3.49 -9.96 15.63
C VAL A 65 3.92 -10.40 17.04
N SER A 66 2.95 -10.53 17.94
CA SER A 66 3.09 -11.26 19.20
C SER A 66 2.72 -12.72 19.02
#